data_AF-A0A284VN72-F1
#
_entry.id   AF-A0A284VN72-F1
#
_cell.length_a   1.000
_cell.length_b   1.000
_cell.length_c   1.000
_cell.angle_alpha   90.00
_cell.angle_beta   90.00
_cell.angle_gamma   90.00
#
_symmetry.space_group_name_H-M   'P 1'
#
loop_
_entity.id
_entity.type
_entity.pdbx_description
1 polymer ?
#
loop_
_entity_poly.entity_id
_entity_poly.type
_entity_poly.pdbx_seq_one_letter_code
_entity_poly.pdbx_strand_id
1 'polypeptide(L)' 'MFAKIDSIDILTELFTNKVVLTPKIHDELSVPLEYGYAYPHNVFIKIRTIPLSDEVIEEYEKLQKF' A
#
# COMPACT_ATOMS: atom_id res chain seq x y z
N MET A 1 -2.21 6.09 9.49
CA MET A 1 -1.85 6.59 10.84
C MET A 1 -0.35 6.47 11.08
N PHE A 2 0.25 5.27 11.00
CA PHE A 2 1.70 5.05 11.17
C PHE A 2 2.61 5.94 10.33
N ALA A 3 2.34 6.10 9.03
CA ALA A 3 3.12 7.00 8.18
C ALA A 3 2.99 8.48 8.59
N LYS A 4 1.83 8.90 9.12
CA LYS A 4 1.60 10.29 9.58
C LYS A 4 2.33 10.61 10.88
N ILE A 5 2.77 9.59 11.62
CA ILE A 5 3.52 9.72 12.88
C ILE A 5 4.96 9.20 12.72
N ASP A 6 5.46 9.15 11.47
CA ASP A 6 6.81 8.70 11.10
C ASP A 6 7.20 7.31 11.65
N SER A 7 6.21 6.44 11.88
CA SER A 7 6.38 5.11 12.47
C SER A 7 6.13 3.98 11.48
N ILE A 8 6.36 4.25 10.18
CA ILE A 8 6.15 3.27 9.10
C ILE A 8 7.15 2.10 9.19
N ASP A 9 8.33 2.35 9.77
CA ASP A 9 9.38 1.35 9.94
C ASP A 9 8.95 0.17 10.84
N ILE A 10 8.11 0.45 11.83
CA ILE A 10 7.53 -0.59 12.71
C ILE A 10 6.70 -1.58 11.88
N LEU A 11 5.94 -1.10 10.89
CA LEU A 11 5.15 -1.97 10.02
C LEU A 11 6.04 -2.79 9.10
N THR A 12 7.08 -2.18 8.52
CA THR A 12 8.02 -2.92 7.66
C THR A 12 8.76 -4.01 8.44
N GLU A 13 9.12 -3.74 9.69
CA GLU A 13 9.76 -4.71 10.58
C GLU A 13 8.79 -5.85 10.97
N LEU A 14 7.57 -5.49 11.43
CA LEU A 14 6.55 -6.46 11.84
C LEU A 14 6.23 -7.49 10.75
N PHE A 15 6.15 -7.03 9.51
CA PHE A 15 5.82 -7.88 8.37
C PHE A 15 7.06 -8.37 7.61
N THR A 16 8.27 -8.18 8.15
CA THR A 16 9.53 -8.67 7.56
C THR A 16 9.69 -8.24 6.09
N ASN A 17 9.40 -6.99 5.77
CA ASN A 17 9.43 -6.44 4.41
C ASN A 17 8.48 -7.12 3.40
N LYS A 18 7.48 -7.88 3.87
CA LYS A 18 6.43 -8.48 3.03
C LYS A 18 5.24 -7.55 2.80
N VAL A 19 5.27 -6.33 3.35
CA VAL A 19 4.25 -5.32 3.07
C VAL A 19 4.40 -4.83 1.64
N VAL A 20 3.28 -4.72 0.94
CA VAL A 20 3.21 -4.20 -0.43
C VAL A 20 1.98 -3.31 -0.57
N LEU A 21 2.04 -2.39 -1.53
CA LEU A 21 0.88 -1.64 -1.99
C LEU A 21 0.36 -2.25 -3.29
N THR A 22 -0.95 -2.17 -3.50
CA THR A 22 -1.51 -2.32 -4.86
C THR A 22 -1.49 -0.96 -5.56
N PRO A 23 -1.57 -0.89 -6.91
CA PRO A 23 -1.55 0.39 -7.62
C PRO A 23 -2.68 1.32 -7.17
N LYS A 24 -3.88 0.78 -6.94
CA LYS A 24 -5.02 1.56 -6.47
C LYS A 24 -4.80 2.16 -5.08
N ILE A 25 -4.18 1.43 -4.16
CA ILE A 25 -3.84 1.95 -2.83
C ILE A 25 -2.72 2.99 -2.92
N HIS A 26 -1.76 2.80 -3.82
CA HIS A 26 -0.75 3.83 -4.10
C HIS A 26 -1.40 5.14 -4.58
N ASP A 27 -2.35 5.06 -5.51
CA ASP A 27 -3.08 6.23 -6.02
C ASP A 27 -3.85 6.93 -4.90
N GLU A 28 -4.58 6.19 -4.06
CA GLU A 28 -5.26 6.74 -2.89
C GLU A 28 -4.31 7.42 -1.90
N LEU A 29 -3.11 6.84 -1.71
CA LEU A 29 -2.06 7.42 -0.86
C LEU A 29 -1.38 8.63 -1.49
N SER A 30 -1.51 8.85 -2.80
CA SER A 30 -0.97 10.04 -3.47
C SER A 30 -1.85 11.27 -3.27
N VAL A 31 -3.16 11.10 -3.05
CA VAL A 31 -4.11 12.21 -2.84
C VAL A 31 -3.64 13.21 -1.77
N PRO A 32 -3.18 12.81 -0.57
CA PRO A 32 -2.63 13.74 0.43
C PRO A 32 -1.45 14.60 -0.05
N LEU A 33 -0.68 14.17 -1.06
CA LEU A 33 0.41 14.98 -1.63
C LEU A 33 -0.14 16.27 -2.27
N GLU A 34 -1.31 16.20 -2.89
CA GLU A 34 -2.00 17.35 -3.50
C GLU A 34 -2.40 18.40 -2.47
N TYR A 35 -2.58 17.98 -1.21
CA TYR A 35 -2.89 18.86 -0.07
C TYR A 35 -1.62 19.29 0.71
N GLY A 36 -0.42 19.00 0.21
CA GLY A 36 0.85 19.41 0.81
C GLY A 36 1.37 18.51 1.93
N TYR A 37 0.79 17.33 2.15
CA TYR A 37 1.32 16.38 3.13
C TYR A 37 2.51 15.61 2.53
N ALA A 38 3.63 15.53 3.25
CA ALA A 38 4.84 14.85 2.75
C ALA A 38 4.93 13.35 3.11
N TYR A 39 4.15 12.88 4.10
CA TYR A 39 4.27 11.51 4.61
C TYR A 39 4.08 10.38 3.57
N PRO A 40 3.28 10.53 2.48
CA PRO A 40 3.18 9.46 1.49
C PRO A 40 4.52 9.14 0.81
N HIS A 41 5.41 10.11 0.65
CA HIS A 41 6.76 9.86 0.12
C HIS A 41 7.53 8.84 0.97
N ASN A 42 7.43 8.93 2.30
CA ASN A 42 8.07 7.98 3.22
C ASN A 42 7.51 6.57 3.03
N VAL A 43 6.22 6.44 2.71
CA VAL A 43 5.60 5.14 2.42
C VAL A 43 6.12 4.59 1.10
N PHE A 44 6.14 5.40 0.03
CA PHE A 44 6.54 4.96 -1.31
C PHE A 44 8.02 4.58 -1.42
N ILE A 45 8.87 5.16 -0.58
CA ILE A 45 10.29 4.78 -0.49
C ILE A 45 10.47 3.41 0.18
N LYS A 46 9.65 3.09 1.18
CA LYS A 46 9.84 1.92 2.04
C LYS A 46 8.99 0.71 1.65
N ILE A 47 7.87 0.93 0.98
CA ILE A 47 6.90 -0.11 0.62
C ILE A 47 6.75 -0.14 -0.89
N ARG A 48 7.05 -1.29 -1.49
CA ARG A 48 6.92 -1.49 -2.94
C ARG A 48 5.46 -1.59 -3.36
N THR A 49 5.14 -1.01 -4.52
CA THR A 49 3.88 -1.24 -5.22
C THR A 49 4.01 -2.46 -6.11
N ILE A 50 3.08 -3.40 -6.02
CA ILE A 50 3.00 -4.57 -6.91
C ILE A 50 1.64 -4.58 -7.62
N PRO A 51 1.59 -4.83 -8.94
CA PRO A 51 0.32 -5.08 -9.61
C PRO A 51 -0.32 -6.35 -9.07
N LEU A 52 -1.65 -6.40 -9.09
CA LEU A 52 -2.38 -7.63 -8.82
C LEU A 52 -2.09 -8.60 -9.97
N SER A 53 -1.79 -9.87 -9.65
CA SER A 53 -1.69 -10.91 -10.66
C SER A 53 -3.08 -11.35 -11.11
N ASP A 54 -3.16 -11.85 -12.35
CA ASP A 54 -4.41 -12.39 -12.90
C ASP A 54 -4.99 -13.50 -12.02
N GLU A 55 -4.14 -14.36 -11.45
CA GLU A 55 -4.54 -15.41 -10.50
C GLU A 55 -5.30 -14.87 -9.28
N VAL A 56 -4.86 -13.74 -8.71
CA VAL A 56 -5.49 -13.13 -7.53
C VAL A 56 -6.83 -12.48 -7.92
N ILE A 57 -6.91 -11.90 -9.11
CA ILE A 57 -8.14 -11.31 -9.65
C ILE A 57 -9.17 -12.41 -9.87
N GLU A 58 -8.79 -13.51 -10.54
CA GLU A 58 -9.66 -14.66 -10.78
C GLU A 58 -10.18 -15.25 -9.46
N GLU A 59 -9.33 -15.39 -8.45
CA GLU A 59 -9.75 -15.92 -7.15
C GLU A 59 -10.73 -14.99 -6.44
N TYR A 60 -10.50 -13.68 -6.49
CA TYR A 60 -11.43 -12.69 -5.96
C TYR A 60 -12.80 -12.75 -6.67
N GLU A 61 -12.81 -12.85 -8.01
CA GLU A 61 -14.04 -12.97 -8.79
C GLU A 61 -14.83 -14.25 -8.50
N LYS A 62 -14.15 -15.37 -8.19
CA LYS A 62 -14.81 -16.60 -7.74
C LYS A 62 -15.50 -16.37 -6.40
N LEU A 63 -14.84 -15.71 -5.46
CA LEU A 63 -15.38 -15.43 -4.12
C LEU A 63 -16.60 -14.51 -4.14
N GLN A 64 -16.75 -13.63 -5.14
CA GLN A 64 -17.94 -12.79 -5.30
C GLN A 64 -19.19 -13.55 -5.81
N LYS A 65 -19.03 -14.78 -6.30
CA LYS A 65 -20.14 -15.59 -6.83
C LYS A 65 -20.78 -16.51 -5.77
N PHE A 66 -20.28 -16.46 -4.53
CA PHE A 66 -20.85 -17.10 -3.35
C PHE A 66 -21.69 -16.11 -2.54
#